data_AF-A0AA97M681-F1
#
_entry.id   AF-A0AA97M681-F1
#
_cell.length_a   1.000
_cell.length_b   1.000
_cell.length_c   1.000
_cell.angle_alpha   90.00
_cell.angle_beta   90.00
_cell.angle_gamma   90.00
#
_symmetry.space_group_name_H-M   'P 1'
#
loop_
_entity.id
_entity.type
_entity.pdbx_description
1 polymer ?
#
loop_
_entity_poly.entity_id
_entity_poly.type
_entity_poly.pdbx_seq_one_letter_code
_entity_poly.pdbx_strand_id
1 'polypeptide(L)'
;MLADTPEAEDFQEWLAAIAGSVSRSGPTTPLDLSTTPTEILELVSGLGKAVHEAAQQALATRSEAEEQRPAAHAWRVLASTDGDYSVREAAYILNRDPAISTGQRRLFAFVRASGMVSADTDIPRTRHERHLRLRPTSYAHPHTGRRVPGKPQLRVTVEGLRYLHRRLGGTARLDLPEAEDIRTAQTMPPLARTT
;
A
#
# COMPACT_ATOMS: atom_id res chain seq x y z
N MET A 1 45.36 -36.64 -29.19
CA MET A 1 44.19 -37.28 -28.53
C MET A 1 44.36 -37.07 -27.03
N LEU A 2 43.74 -36.00 -26.51
CA LEU A 2 43.59 -35.56 -25.09
C LEU A 2 43.07 -34.12 -25.26
N ALA A 3 41.87 -33.71 -24.85
CA ALA A 3 41.10 -34.14 -23.69
C ALA A 3 39.58 -33.98 -23.94
N ASP A 4 38.85 -35.11 -23.91
CA ASP A 4 37.46 -35.16 -23.46
C ASP A 4 37.53 -35.52 -21.97
N THR A 5 37.79 -34.52 -21.14
CA THR A 5 37.69 -34.66 -19.68
C THR A 5 36.30 -34.23 -19.24
N PRO A 6 35.62 -34.97 -18.34
CA PRO A 6 34.25 -34.65 -17.91
C PRO A 6 34.12 -33.26 -17.28
N GLU A 7 35.21 -32.72 -16.71
CA GLU A 7 35.28 -31.36 -16.20
C GLU A 7 35.11 -30.28 -17.29
N ALA A 8 35.46 -30.58 -18.55
CA ALA A 8 35.27 -29.67 -19.67
C ALA A 8 33.80 -29.66 -20.14
N GLU A 9 33.10 -30.78 -20.05
CA GLU A 9 31.66 -30.87 -20.33
C GLU A 9 30.85 -30.12 -19.28
N ASP A 10 31.17 -30.32 -17.99
CA ASP A 10 30.54 -29.59 -16.88
C ASP A 10 30.74 -28.07 -17.02
N PHE A 11 31.93 -27.63 -17.45
CA PHE A 11 32.21 -26.22 -17.70
C PHE A 11 31.44 -25.67 -18.91
N GLN A 12 31.28 -26.45 -19.97
CA GLN A 12 30.47 -26.05 -21.14
C GLN A 12 28.98 -26.00 -20.81
N GLU A 13 28.47 -26.93 -20.00
CA GLU A 13 27.07 -26.94 -19.55
C GLU A 13 26.79 -25.74 -18.64
N TRP A 14 27.74 -25.40 -17.76
CA TRP A 14 27.69 -24.20 -16.93
C TRP A 14 27.72 -22.90 -17.75
N LEU A 15 28.59 -22.81 -18.76
CA LEU A 15 28.64 -21.67 -19.67
C LEU A 15 27.35 -21.53 -20.50
N ALA A 16 26.76 -22.65 -20.95
CA ALA A 16 25.51 -22.66 -21.68
C ALA A 16 24.32 -22.20 -20.80
N ALA A 17 24.30 -22.60 -19.53
CA ALA A 17 23.31 -22.15 -18.56
C ALA A 17 23.40 -20.63 -18.31
N ILE A 18 24.62 -20.09 -18.21
CA ILE A 18 24.84 -18.64 -18.09
C ILE A 18 24.41 -17.91 -19.37
N ALA A 19 24.79 -18.40 -20.54
CA ALA A 19 24.42 -17.79 -21.82
C ALA A 19 22.89 -17.76 -22.03
N GLY A 20 22.18 -18.80 -21.60
CA GLY A 20 20.71 -18.83 -21.58
C GLY A 20 20.10 -17.78 -20.64
N SER A 21 20.72 -17.55 -19.48
CA SER A 21 20.27 -16.55 -18.50
C SER A 21 20.54 -15.09 -18.91
N VAL A 22 21.53 -14.86 -19.78
CA VAL A 22 21.96 -13.53 -20.26
C VAL A 22 21.21 -13.09 -21.53
N SER A 23 20.28 -13.89 -22.05
CA SER A 23 19.52 -13.54 -23.26
C SER A 23 18.49 -12.42 -23.00
N ARG A 24 18.95 -11.17 -23.23
CA ARG A 24 18.26 -10.02 -23.85
C ARG A 24 18.66 -8.70 -23.18
N SER A 25 19.85 -8.20 -23.47
CA SER A 25 20.28 -6.85 -23.07
C SER A 25 21.01 -6.15 -24.21
N GLY A 26 20.31 -5.29 -24.95
CA GLY A 26 20.88 -4.22 -25.78
C GLY A 26 21.59 -4.62 -27.09
N PRO A 27 21.82 -3.66 -28.00
CA PRO A 27 22.58 -3.91 -29.22
C PRO A 27 24.02 -4.32 -28.87
N THR A 28 24.41 -5.52 -29.31
CA THR A 28 25.81 -5.94 -29.33
C THR A 28 26.53 -5.12 -30.39
N THR A 29 27.15 -4.02 -30.00
CA THR A 29 28.20 -3.42 -30.83
C THR A 29 29.28 -4.49 -31.01
N PRO A 30 29.63 -4.88 -32.24
CA PRO A 30 30.75 -5.79 -32.45
C PRO A 30 32.01 -5.14 -31.89
N LEU A 31 32.62 -5.81 -30.91
CA LEU A 31 33.95 -5.44 -30.43
C LEU A 31 34.93 -5.67 -31.58
N ASP A 32 35.60 -4.60 -32.01
CA ASP A 32 36.71 -4.68 -32.93
C ASP A 32 37.88 -5.40 -32.21
N LEU A 33 38.16 -6.64 -32.59
CA LEU A 33 39.19 -7.46 -31.96
C LEU A 33 40.61 -7.14 -32.45
N SER A 34 40.82 -6.02 -33.18
CA SER A 34 42.16 -5.45 -33.41
C SER A 34 42.77 -4.77 -32.17
N THR A 35 42.03 -4.79 -31.06
CA THR A 35 42.36 -4.17 -29.78
C THR A 35 43.56 -4.86 -29.12
N THR A 36 44.57 -4.09 -28.74
CA THR A 36 45.74 -4.57 -28.00
C THR A 36 45.31 -5.07 -26.60
N PRO A 37 46.04 -6.02 -25.98
CA PRO A 37 45.72 -6.49 -24.62
C PRO A 37 45.54 -5.36 -23.60
N THR A 38 46.27 -4.25 -23.78
CA THR A 38 46.19 -3.05 -22.94
C THR A 38 44.85 -2.32 -23.09
N GLU A 39 44.37 -2.14 -24.31
CA GLU A 39 43.09 -1.48 -24.60
C GLU A 39 41.89 -2.35 -24.14
N ILE A 40 42.02 -3.68 -24.20
CA ILE A 40 41.03 -4.60 -23.62
C ILE A 40 40.97 -4.42 -22.10
N LEU A 41 42.12 -4.32 -21.42
CA LEU A 41 42.18 -4.09 -19.97
C LEU A 41 41.59 -2.73 -19.56
N GLU A 42 41.82 -1.69 -20.35
CA GLU A 42 41.23 -0.37 -20.13
C GLU A 42 39.70 -0.39 -20.30
N LEU A 43 39.21 -1.07 -21.33
CA LEU A 43 37.77 -1.23 -21.56
C LEU A 43 37.09 -2.00 -20.42
N VAL A 44 37.67 -3.12 -19.99
CA VAL A 44 37.16 -3.92 -18.86
C VAL A 44 37.19 -3.11 -17.57
N SER A 45 38.25 -2.33 -17.34
CA SER A 45 38.36 -1.45 -16.18
C SER A 45 37.33 -0.32 -16.21
N GLY A 46 37.06 0.25 -17.38
CA GLY A 46 36.01 1.25 -17.58
C GLY A 46 34.62 0.70 -17.32
N LEU A 47 34.32 -0.50 -17.82
CA LEU A 47 33.06 -1.19 -17.56
C LEU A 47 32.90 -1.53 -16.07
N GLY A 48 33.97 -2.01 -15.42
CA GLY A 48 33.97 -2.30 -13.99
C GLY A 48 33.65 -1.08 -13.12
N LYS A 49 34.22 0.08 -13.46
CA LYS A 49 33.89 1.36 -12.80
C LYS A 49 32.44 1.77 -13.02
N ALA A 50 31.96 1.72 -14.27
CA ALA A 50 30.57 2.09 -14.59
C ALA A 50 29.54 1.19 -13.88
N VAL A 51 29.79 -0.12 -13.82
CA VAL A 51 28.94 -1.07 -13.08
C VAL A 51 28.98 -0.80 -11.58
N HIS A 52 30.16 -0.49 -11.03
CA HIS A 52 30.30 -0.17 -9.60
C HIS A 52 29.55 1.11 -9.24
N GLU A 53 29.67 2.16 -10.04
CA GLU A 53 28.97 3.43 -9.84
C GLU A 53 27.45 3.27 -9.96
N ALA A 54 26.98 2.52 -10.96
CA ALA A 54 25.56 2.22 -11.13
C ALA A 54 25.00 1.40 -9.95
N ALA A 55 25.76 0.43 -9.44
CA ALA A 55 25.37 -0.35 -8.27
C ALA A 55 25.30 0.50 -7.00
N GLN A 56 26.27 1.40 -6.79
CA GLN A 56 26.29 2.35 -5.68
C GLN A 56 25.08 3.29 -5.72
N GLN A 57 24.77 3.85 -6.90
CA GLN A 57 23.60 4.72 -7.10
C GLN A 57 22.28 3.97 -6.88
N ALA A 58 22.17 2.73 -7.35
CA ALA A 58 20.99 1.90 -7.14
C ALA A 58 20.77 1.58 -5.65
N LEU A 59 21.85 1.29 -4.92
CA LEU A 59 21.80 1.05 -3.47
C LEU A 59 21.39 2.32 -2.71
N ALA A 60 21.98 3.48 -3.03
CA ALA A 60 21.64 4.77 -2.42
C ALA A 60 20.17 5.17 -2.68
N THR A 61 19.71 5.04 -3.92
CA THR A 61 18.31 5.32 -4.27
C THR A 61 17.35 4.38 -3.53
N ARG A 62 17.74 3.10 -3.38
CA ARG A 62 16.94 2.12 -2.66
C ARG A 62 16.91 2.38 -1.15
N SER A 63 18.03 2.75 -0.54
CA SER A 63 18.07 3.10 0.88
C SER A 63 17.24 4.34 1.17
N GLU A 64 17.35 5.39 0.34
CA GLU A 64 16.53 6.60 0.45
C GLU A 64 15.03 6.27 0.31
N ALA A 65 14.66 5.40 -0.63
CA ALA A 65 13.29 4.94 -0.80
C ALA A 65 12.81 4.11 0.41
N GLU A 66 13.67 3.29 1.01
CA GLU A 66 13.36 2.50 2.21
C GLU A 66 13.21 3.38 3.47
N GLU A 67 14.00 4.44 3.61
CA GLU A 67 13.89 5.42 4.69
C GLU A 67 12.65 6.31 4.54
N GLN A 68 12.26 6.65 3.31
CA GLN A 68 11.07 7.45 3.02
C GLN A 68 9.77 6.65 3.09
N ARG A 69 9.82 5.31 3.00
CA ARG A 69 8.64 4.42 3.06
C ARG A 69 7.84 4.57 4.35
N PRO A 70 8.43 4.55 5.56
CA PRO A 70 7.72 4.79 6.81
C PRO A 70 7.02 6.15 6.84
N ALA A 71 7.69 7.20 6.37
CA ALA A 71 7.11 8.54 6.28
C ALA A 71 5.94 8.57 5.28
N ALA A 72 6.12 8.04 4.07
CA ALA A 72 5.07 7.95 3.06
C ALA A 72 3.89 7.04 3.49
N HIS A 73 4.13 6.03 4.34
CA HIS A 73 3.10 5.22 4.97
C HIS A 73 2.38 6.01 6.07
N ALA A 74 3.09 6.73 6.94
CA ALA A 74 2.49 7.58 7.96
C ALA A 74 1.64 8.69 7.33
N TRP A 75 2.16 9.36 6.29
CA TRP A 75 1.41 10.35 5.51
C TRP A 75 0.25 9.71 4.76
N ARG A 76 0.39 8.50 4.19
CA ARG A 76 -0.76 7.77 3.62
C ARG A 76 -1.78 7.40 4.68
N VAL A 77 -1.41 7.05 5.90
CA VAL A 77 -2.34 6.74 6.99
C VAL A 77 -3.04 8.00 7.52
N LEU A 78 -2.34 9.13 7.55
CA LEU A 78 -2.88 10.44 7.94
C LEU A 78 -3.75 11.07 6.83
N ALA A 79 -3.36 10.89 5.57
CA ALA A 79 -4.05 11.39 4.37
C ALA A 79 -5.14 10.42 3.88
N SER A 80 -5.06 9.13 4.22
CA SER A 80 -6.15 8.17 4.05
C SER A 80 -7.23 8.52 5.06
N THR A 81 -7.99 9.54 4.70
CA THR A 81 -9.34 9.75 5.18
C THR A 81 -10.27 8.74 4.48
N ASP A 82 -9.83 7.49 4.31
CA ASP A 82 -10.67 6.31 4.10
C ASP A 82 -11.40 5.97 5.43
N GLY A 83 -11.97 7.03 6.01
CA GLY A 83 -12.13 7.31 7.43
C GLY A 83 -13.36 6.68 8.03
N ASP A 84 -13.18 5.45 8.48
CA ASP A 84 -14.12 4.73 9.33
C ASP A 84 -13.99 5.21 10.78
N TYR A 85 -15.01 5.92 11.27
CA TYR A 85 -15.08 6.42 12.63
C TYR A 85 -15.50 5.32 13.60
N SER A 86 -14.93 5.29 14.80
CA SER A 86 -15.55 4.52 15.89
C SER A 86 -16.96 5.04 16.15
N VAL A 87 -17.85 4.19 16.69
CA VAL A 87 -19.20 4.64 17.08
C VAL A 87 -19.15 5.78 18.11
N ARG A 88 -18.08 5.85 18.92
CA ARG A 88 -17.86 6.94 19.86
C ARG A 88 -17.58 8.25 19.15
N GLU A 89 -16.62 8.25 18.22
CA GLU A 89 -16.26 9.43 17.41
C GLU A 89 -17.46 9.87 16.56
N ALA A 90 -18.16 8.92 15.95
CA ALA A 90 -19.36 9.20 15.17
C ALA A 90 -20.44 9.87 16.01
N ALA A 91 -20.69 9.37 17.22
CA ALA A 91 -21.64 10.02 18.14
C ALA A 91 -21.20 11.45 18.51
N TYR A 92 -19.91 11.67 18.75
CA TYR A 92 -19.39 13.01 19.06
C TYR A 92 -19.55 13.98 17.88
N ILE A 93 -19.27 13.53 16.66
CA ILE A 93 -19.46 14.32 15.43
C ILE A 93 -20.93 14.67 15.25
N LEU A 94 -21.82 13.69 15.38
CA LEU A 94 -23.27 13.90 15.24
C LEU A 94 -23.84 14.85 16.30
N ASN A 95 -23.34 14.76 17.54
CA ASN A 95 -23.78 15.62 18.65
C ASN A 95 -23.27 17.07 18.54
N ARG A 96 -22.49 17.42 17.51
CA ARG A 96 -22.17 18.82 17.20
C ARG A 96 -23.38 19.55 16.60
N ASP A 97 -24.29 18.81 15.98
CA ASP A 97 -25.55 19.36 15.50
C ASP A 97 -26.50 19.58 16.69
N PRO A 98 -26.99 20.81 16.95
CA PRO A 98 -27.86 21.10 18.08
C PRO A 98 -29.20 20.33 18.01
N ALA A 99 -29.62 19.88 16.82
CA ALA A 99 -30.82 19.07 16.66
C ALA A 99 -30.62 17.60 17.09
N ILE A 100 -29.36 17.16 17.25
CA ILE A 100 -29.02 15.77 17.57
C ILE A 100 -28.39 15.69 18.96
N SER A 101 -29.13 15.15 19.92
CA SER A 101 -28.59 14.76 21.22
C SER A 101 -28.31 13.26 21.25
N THR A 102 -27.07 12.86 20.95
CA THR A 102 -26.69 11.44 20.92
C THR A 102 -25.29 11.19 21.49
N GLY A 103 -25.18 10.16 22.33
CA GLY A 103 -23.91 9.63 22.80
C GLY A 103 -23.67 8.21 22.28
N GLN A 104 -22.47 7.65 22.49
CA GLN A 104 -22.07 6.33 21.99
C GLN A 104 -23.13 5.23 22.25
N ARG A 105 -23.65 5.14 23.48
CA ARG A 105 -24.65 4.12 23.85
C ARG A 105 -26.00 4.34 23.14
N ARG A 106 -26.46 5.59 23.03
CA ARG A 106 -27.71 5.93 22.33
C ARG A 106 -27.59 5.64 20.83
N LEU A 107 -26.46 5.98 20.22
CA LEU A 107 -26.21 5.69 18.82
C LEU A 107 -26.17 4.19 18.55
N PHE A 108 -25.50 3.40 19.40
CA PHE A 108 -25.52 1.94 19.29
C PHE A 108 -26.94 1.36 19.39
N ALA A 109 -27.72 1.83 20.36
CA ALA A 109 -29.11 1.40 20.53
C ALA A 109 -29.95 1.76 19.29
N PHE A 110 -29.79 2.96 18.74
CA PHE A 110 -30.46 3.40 17.53
C PHE A 110 -30.08 2.55 16.30
N VAL A 111 -28.80 2.24 16.12
CA VAL A 111 -28.31 1.40 15.02
C VAL A 111 -28.91 -0.02 15.09
N ARG A 112 -29.07 -0.58 16.30
CA ARG A 112 -29.75 -1.86 16.51
C ARG A 112 -31.26 -1.77 16.26
N ALA A 113 -31.92 -0.78 16.85
CA ALA A 113 -33.37 -0.59 16.72
C ALA A 113 -33.80 -0.29 15.27
N SER A 114 -32.99 0.43 14.51
CA SER A 114 -33.21 0.69 13.08
C SER A 114 -32.92 -0.53 12.19
N GLY A 115 -32.48 -1.63 12.78
CA GLY A 115 -32.18 -2.89 12.10
C GLY A 115 -30.96 -2.81 11.21
N MET A 116 -30.09 -1.81 11.36
CA MET A 116 -28.90 -1.65 10.53
C MET A 116 -27.89 -2.78 10.73
N VAL A 117 -27.86 -3.33 11.95
CA VAL A 117 -27.09 -4.51 12.34
C VAL A 117 -28.01 -5.64 12.78
N SER A 118 -27.48 -6.86 12.84
CA SER A 118 -28.11 -7.99 13.50
C SER A 118 -28.17 -7.78 15.02
N ALA A 119 -29.29 -8.13 15.65
CA ALA A 119 -29.53 -7.89 17.08
C ALA A 119 -28.53 -8.63 17.99
N ASP A 120 -28.15 -9.85 17.60
CA ASP A 120 -27.34 -10.75 18.42
C ASP A 120 -25.83 -10.59 18.16
N THR A 121 -25.44 -10.35 16.91
CA THR A 121 -24.05 -10.39 16.46
C THR A 121 -23.45 -9.03 16.12
N ASP A 122 -24.24 -7.96 16.10
CA ASP A 122 -23.83 -6.61 15.68
C ASP A 122 -23.23 -6.56 14.26
N ILE A 123 -23.50 -7.57 13.43
CA ILE A 123 -23.03 -7.63 12.05
C ILE A 123 -23.89 -6.70 11.18
N PRO A 124 -23.29 -5.76 10.41
CA PRO A 124 -24.01 -4.94 9.45
C PRO A 124 -24.80 -5.81 8.47
N ARG A 125 -26.08 -5.48 8.25
CA ARG A 125 -26.86 -6.14 7.20
C ARG A 125 -26.39 -5.67 5.83
N THR A 126 -26.55 -6.50 4.81
CA THR A 126 -26.09 -6.22 3.42
C THR A 126 -26.46 -4.83 2.91
N ARG A 127 -27.70 -4.37 3.20
CA ARG A 127 -28.18 -3.04 2.79
C ARG A 127 -27.43 -1.86 3.44
N HIS A 128 -26.67 -2.08 4.51
CA HIS A 128 -25.94 -1.08 5.29
C HIS A 128 -24.43 -1.31 5.35
N GLU A 129 -23.87 -2.23 4.56
CA GLU A 129 -22.41 -2.46 4.51
C GLU A 129 -21.60 -1.24 4.06
N ARG A 130 -22.22 -0.35 3.28
CA ARG A 130 -21.61 0.95 2.90
C ARG A 130 -21.63 2.00 4.01
N HIS A 131 -22.50 1.83 5.01
CA HIS A 131 -22.66 2.77 6.13
C HIS A 131 -21.88 2.32 7.37
N LEU A 132 -21.71 1.01 7.55
CA LEU A 132 -21.11 0.42 8.74
C LEU A 132 -20.12 -0.67 8.34
N ARG A 133 -18.97 -0.69 9.03
CA ARG A 133 -17.92 -1.70 8.84
C ARG A 133 -17.59 -2.36 10.17
N LEU A 134 -17.10 -3.60 10.13
CA LEU A 134 -16.54 -4.27 11.29
C LEU A 134 -15.03 -4.29 11.17
N ARG A 135 -14.36 -3.77 12.19
CA ARG A 135 -12.91 -3.87 12.33
C ARG A 135 -12.57 -5.02 13.27
N PRO A 136 -11.93 -6.11 12.78
CA PRO A 136 -11.40 -7.14 13.65
C PRO A 136 -10.44 -6.52 14.66
N THR A 137 -10.55 -6.94 15.92
CA THR A 137 -9.64 -6.52 16.98
C THR A 137 -8.96 -7.75 17.55
N SER A 138 -7.74 -7.60 18.02
CA SER A 138 -7.07 -8.62 18.84
C SER A 138 -6.54 -7.97 20.10
N TYR A 139 -6.42 -8.76 21.16
CA TYR A 139 -5.82 -8.32 22.42
C TYR A 139 -4.83 -9.37 22.92
N ALA A 140 -3.84 -8.92 23.69
CA ALA A 140 -2.91 -9.82 24.35
C ALA A 140 -3.58 -10.42 25.58
N HIS A 141 -3.58 -11.75 25.68
CA HIS A 141 -4.15 -12.42 26.85
C HIS A 141 -3.28 -12.13 28.09
N PRO A 142 -3.86 -11.62 29.19
CA PRO A 142 -3.11 -11.01 30.29
C PRO A 142 -2.14 -11.96 31.00
N HIS A 143 -2.41 -13.26 30.99
CA HIS A 143 -1.57 -14.27 31.67
C HIS A 143 -0.69 -15.10 30.72
N THR A 144 -1.00 -15.15 29.42
CA THR A 144 -0.31 -16.06 28.48
C THR A 144 0.41 -15.33 27.36
N GLY A 145 0.22 -14.02 27.22
CA GLY A 145 0.86 -13.18 26.20
C GLY A 145 0.40 -13.48 24.75
N ARG A 146 -0.40 -14.54 24.54
CA ARG A 146 -0.91 -14.91 23.21
C ARG A 146 -1.91 -13.86 22.70
N ARG A 147 -1.86 -13.55 21.40
CA ARG A 147 -2.86 -12.71 20.74
C ARG A 147 -4.14 -13.51 20.55
N VAL A 148 -5.23 -13.04 21.15
CA VAL A 148 -6.56 -13.64 21.03
C VAL A 148 -7.45 -12.72 20.19
N PRO A 149 -8.25 -13.25 19.25
CA PRO A 149 -9.24 -12.45 18.55
C PRO A 149 -10.28 -11.91 19.55
N GLY A 150 -10.45 -10.60 19.58
CA GLY A 150 -11.49 -9.95 20.36
C GLY A 150 -12.77 -9.73 19.54
N LYS A 151 -13.83 -9.25 20.21
CA LYS A 151 -15.09 -8.90 19.55
C LYS A 151 -14.83 -7.82 18.49
N PRO A 152 -15.20 -8.03 17.21
CA PRO A 152 -15.06 -7.02 16.17
C PRO A 152 -15.72 -5.71 16.57
N GLN A 153 -15.04 -4.59 16.30
CA GLN A 153 -15.54 -3.27 16.64
C GLN A 153 -16.33 -2.68 15.47
N LEU A 154 -17.54 -2.20 15.75
CA LEU A 154 -18.35 -1.48 14.77
C LEU A 154 -17.72 -0.12 14.46
N ARG A 155 -17.63 0.17 13.17
CA ARG A 155 -17.16 1.44 12.60
C ARG A 155 -18.23 2.04 11.70
N VAL A 156 -18.25 3.36 11.63
CA VAL A 156 -19.19 4.16 10.85
C VAL A 156 -18.42 4.84 9.74
N THR A 157 -18.80 4.58 8.50
CA THR A 157 -18.16 5.20 7.33
C THR A 157 -18.57 6.68 7.23
N VAL A 158 -17.91 7.46 6.37
CA VAL A 158 -18.33 8.83 6.05
C VAL A 158 -19.77 8.87 5.50
N GLU A 159 -20.12 7.93 4.62
CA GLU A 159 -21.50 7.80 4.11
C GLU A 159 -22.48 7.44 5.23
N GLY A 160 -22.07 6.56 6.14
CA GLY A 160 -22.83 6.18 7.33
C GLY A 160 -23.10 7.36 8.25
N LEU A 161 -22.14 8.26 8.43
CA LEU A 161 -22.33 9.49 9.19
C LEU A 161 -23.40 10.38 8.56
N ARG A 162 -23.31 10.64 7.25
CA ARG A 162 -24.34 11.42 6.53
C ARG A 162 -25.71 10.75 6.61
N TYR A 163 -25.75 9.42 6.51
CA TYR A 163 -26.99 8.64 6.62
C TYR A 163 -27.62 8.76 8.01
N LEU A 164 -26.82 8.58 9.07
CA LEU A 164 -27.28 8.67 10.45
C LEU A 164 -27.70 10.09 10.82
N HIS A 165 -26.97 11.10 10.36
CA HIS A 165 -27.31 12.51 10.55
C HIS A 165 -28.69 12.85 10.01
N ARG A 166 -28.98 12.49 8.75
CA ARG A 166 -30.32 12.66 8.17
C ARG A 166 -31.39 11.91 8.95
N ARG A 167 -31.10 10.68 9.39
CA ARG A 167 -32.09 9.84 10.07
C ARG A 167 -32.37 10.25 11.51
N LEU A 168 -31.42 10.94 12.14
CA LEU A 168 -31.56 11.53 13.48
C LEU A 168 -32.16 12.95 13.44
N GLY A 169 -32.46 13.49 12.25
CA GLY A 169 -33.07 14.81 12.10
C GLY A 169 -32.08 15.96 12.14
N GLY A 170 -30.81 15.71 11.77
CA GLY A 170 -29.80 16.75 11.68
C GLY A 170 -30.16 17.83 10.66
N THR A 171 -29.89 19.07 11.02
CA THR A 171 -30.23 20.26 10.22
C THR A 171 -29.01 21.06 9.78
N ALA A 172 -27.87 20.87 10.45
CA ALA A 172 -26.62 21.54 10.13
C ALA A 172 -25.85 20.81 9.03
N ARG A 173 -25.05 21.54 8.24
CA ARG A 173 -24.04 20.92 7.36
C ARG A 173 -22.98 20.28 8.24
N LEU A 174 -22.76 18.98 8.08
CA LEU A 174 -21.63 18.32 8.73
C LEU A 174 -20.35 18.70 7.97
N ASP A 175 -19.37 19.27 8.68
CA ASP A 175 -18.01 19.49 8.18
C ASP A 175 -17.27 18.14 8.10
N LEU A 176 -17.70 17.30 7.17
CA LEU A 176 -17.03 16.07 6.80
C LEU A 176 -16.11 16.36 5.62
N PRO A 177 -14.94 15.69 5.53
CA PRO A 177 -14.15 15.70 4.31
C PRO A 177 -15.08 15.28 3.16
N GLU A 178 -15.24 16.18 2.19
CA GLU A 178 -15.86 15.81 0.92
C GLU A 178 -15.00 14.69 0.36
N ALA A 179 -15.64 13.56 0.04
CA ALA A 179 -14.96 12.51 -0.68
C ALA A 179 -14.82 13.05 -2.11
N GLU A 180 -13.84 13.92 -2.32
CA GLU A 180 -13.45 14.30 -3.66
C GLU A 180 -13.04 13.02 -4.37
N ASP A 181 -13.74 12.74 -5.47
CA ASP A 181 -13.42 11.67 -6.42
C ASP A 181 -11.93 11.77 -6.76
N ILE A 182 -11.11 10.86 -6.23
CA ILE A 182 -9.68 10.70 -6.56
C ILE A 182 -9.50 10.24 -8.03
N ARG A 183 -10.54 10.30 -8.86
CA ARG A 183 -10.52 9.92 -10.27
C ARG A 183 -9.79 10.92 -11.17
N THR A 184 -9.46 12.13 -10.69
CA THR A 184 -8.83 13.16 -11.53
C THR A 184 -7.30 13.13 -11.52
N ALA A 185 -6.65 12.33 -10.66
CA ALA A 185 -5.18 12.27 -10.61
C ALA A 185 -4.53 11.38 -11.68
N GLN A 186 -5.30 10.71 -12.56
CA GLN A 186 -4.76 9.83 -13.62
C GLN A 186 -4.63 10.49 -15.01
N THR A 187 -4.85 11.79 -15.15
CA THR A 187 -4.57 12.48 -16.42
C THR A 187 -3.51 13.55 -16.21
N MET A 188 -2.27 13.10 -15.97
CA MET A 188 -1.10 13.91 -16.30
C MET A 188 -0.90 13.80 -17.82
N PRO A 189 -0.97 14.90 -18.60
CA PRO A 189 -0.56 14.84 -20.01
C PRO A 189 0.94 14.55 -20.07
N PRO A 190 1.41 13.76 -21.05
CA PRO A 190 2.84 13.49 -21.19
C PRO A 190 3.56 14.82 -21.47
N LEU A 191 4.53 15.15 -20.61
CA LEU A 191 5.44 16.27 -20.84
C LEU A 191 6.15 16.04 -22.17
N ALA A 192 5.80 16.86 -23.15
CA ALA A 192 6.48 16.93 -24.43
C ALA A 192 7.96 17.26 -24.17
N ARG A 193 8.85 16.37 -24.62
CA ARG A 193 10.28 16.64 -24.69
C ARG A 193 10.46 17.80 -25.66
N THR A 194 10.90 18.94 -25.15
CA THR A 194 11.39 20.03 -26.00
C THR A 194 12.72 19.59 -26.58
N THR A 195 12.83 19.76 -27.90
CA THR A 195 13.97 19.47 -28.77
C THR A 195 15.19 20.32 -28.40
#